data_AF-A0A233RWL5-F1
#
_entry.id   AF-A0A233RWL5-F1
#
_cell.length_a   1.000
_cell.length_b   1.000
_cell.length_c   1.000
_cell.angle_alpha   90.00
_cell.angle_beta   90.00
_cell.angle_gamma   90.00
#
_symmetry.space_group_name_H-M   'P 1'
#
loop_
_entity.id
_entity.type
_entity.pdbx_description
1 polymer ?
#
loop_
_entity_poly.entity_id
_entity_poly.type
_entity_poly.pdbx_seq_one_letter_code
_entity_poly.pdbx_strand_id
1 'polypeptide(L)'
;METIGRFVLTCSRRICLVLAVWALGAALAVSPAAAHPRPAATPTAAAAKSLYIPPSWAATGEVPWAQNRTKESANFVLLWGEKSGTDPKSAPADYRFDPDNILSQLESLYSFYVNTMRFTPETGLLAQYKIDVIITRTWNRTALDAWAAGGSADGKVGVINIAPAAAQPGSWGLPHELGHVFQNYTFLGKGGDAGLTDPSAGTFWETSAEYMAMQVYPDGGAGDLTRFLRTENLAYSSSRHHYGNWMLLQYLVDKYGGIQTFNDIWNQARNTEHPLETYRRINNLTQAQLNTRIAEYAQHQVTFDYSNRSHFKPFIDNVYGAGFLNAYNGVPVNAVNQSAGHYAIPDALAPSDYGYNKIKLVPSTAGSLIKLHFKGHVNAAAGSGWSYGFVAVNGSGTPRYGTVSSSPDGQISFQTQAGEQEVYLVVTGTPSTVHHYGYLDGFTKNHRYPYEFRISGATPSGYEPGYQKPAATGGGHWHANGGGWVDDRANVAASVYVGPRAAVFGSSTVTGGVRIEGLSWVNSGATISGNVVVRDSAIVQGGANLSGSLVLGGDAEMWITCSSGTYLTFDPDRGCDGRGGESDVNPSYGAFTDQELAITI
;
A
#
# COMPACT_ATOMS: atom_id res chain seq x y z
N MET A 1 -23.31 -9.11 8.85
CA MET A 1 -22.36 -8.36 8.02
C MET A 1 -21.11 -9.21 7.85
N GLU A 2 -21.30 -10.41 7.29
CA GLU A 2 -20.23 -11.35 6.92
C GLU A 2 -20.02 -11.21 5.40
N THR A 3 -18.89 -11.68 4.87
CA THR A 3 -18.51 -11.73 3.43
C THR A 3 -18.08 -10.42 2.75
N ILE A 4 -16.89 -9.92 3.10
CA ILE A 4 -16.10 -8.99 2.24
C ILE A 4 -14.77 -9.62 1.79
N GLY A 5 -14.23 -10.63 2.47
CA GLY A 5 -12.88 -11.16 2.20
C GLY A 5 -12.72 -12.28 1.17
N ARG A 6 -13.76 -12.70 0.43
CA ARG A 6 -13.71 -13.95 -0.37
C ARG A 6 -13.69 -13.82 -1.90
N PHE A 7 -13.79 -12.62 -2.48
CA PHE A 7 -14.05 -12.50 -3.93
C PHE A 7 -12.84 -12.16 -4.82
N VAL A 8 -11.65 -11.87 -4.28
CA VAL A 8 -10.52 -11.36 -5.10
C VAL A 8 -9.59 -12.47 -5.65
N LEU A 9 -9.64 -13.71 -5.14
CA LEU A 9 -8.57 -14.71 -5.37
C LEU A 9 -8.80 -15.81 -6.43
N THR A 10 -9.95 -15.86 -7.12
CA THR A 10 -10.26 -17.05 -7.96
C THR A 10 -9.88 -16.98 -9.44
N CYS A 11 -9.33 -15.88 -9.96
CA CYS A 11 -9.14 -15.75 -11.43
C CYS A 11 -7.79 -16.23 -11.99
N SER A 12 -6.82 -16.66 -11.16
CA SER A 12 -5.43 -16.88 -11.62
C SER A 12 -5.03 -18.33 -11.91
N ARG A 13 -5.97 -19.24 -12.20
CA ARG A 13 -5.62 -20.64 -12.52
C ARG A 13 -6.26 -21.09 -13.83
N ARG A 14 -5.53 -21.01 -14.95
CA ARG A 14 -5.31 -22.12 -15.92
C ARG A 14 -4.67 -21.72 -17.27
N ILE A 15 -3.54 -22.40 -17.54
CA ILE A 15 -3.10 -23.05 -18.81
C ILE A 15 -2.10 -22.31 -19.73
N CYS A 16 -0.97 -23.02 -19.89
CA CYS A 16 0.23 -22.75 -20.68
C CYS A 16 0.16 -23.15 -22.17
N LEU A 17 1.19 -22.67 -22.89
CA LEU A 17 2.11 -23.42 -23.79
C LEU A 17 1.97 -23.20 -25.32
N VAL A 18 3.07 -22.77 -25.97
CA VAL A 18 3.76 -23.38 -27.14
C VAL A 18 4.29 -22.40 -28.24
N LEU A 19 5.63 -22.46 -28.38
CA LEU A 19 6.55 -22.31 -29.54
C LEU A 19 6.86 -20.95 -30.23
N ALA A 20 8.16 -20.63 -30.15
CA ALA A 20 8.91 -19.63 -30.90
C ALA A 20 9.46 -20.18 -32.24
N VAL A 21 9.60 -19.31 -33.26
CA VAL A 21 10.60 -19.44 -34.35
C VAL A 21 11.04 -18.03 -34.84
N TRP A 22 12.33 -17.93 -35.15
CA TRP A 22 13.18 -16.77 -35.47
C TRP A 22 12.95 -16.08 -36.82
N ALA A 23 13.34 -14.79 -36.93
CA ALA A 23 14.11 -14.25 -38.07
C ALA A 23 14.81 -12.91 -37.77
N LEU A 24 16.11 -12.85 -38.09
CA LEU A 24 17.03 -11.70 -38.11
C LEU A 24 16.65 -10.64 -39.16
N GLY A 25 17.07 -9.37 -38.95
CA GLY A 25 17.13 -8.39 -40.04
C GLY A 25 17.57 -6.97 -39.67
N ALA A 26 18.89 -6.78 -39.58
CA ALA A 26 19.70 -5.57 -39.86
C ALA A 26 19.16 -4.14 -39.59
N ALA A 27 19.91 -3.43 -38.76
CA ALA A 27 19.89 -1.98 -38.58
C ALA A 27 20.36 -1.23 -39.83
N LEU A 28 19.77 -0.06 -40.10
CA LEU A 28 20.42 1.06 -40.78
C LEU A 28 19.91 2.38 -40.21
N ALA A 29 20.83 3.17 -39.67
CA ALA A 29 20.64 4.54 -39.22
C ALA A 29 20.69 5.49 -40.41
N VAL A 30 19.71 6.39 -40.52
CA VAL A 30 19.79 7.60 -41.36
C VAL A 30 19.21 8.77 -40.56
N SER A 31 20.04 9.77 -40.31
CA SER A 31 19.69 11.05 -39.65
C SER A 31 18.89 11.97 -40.59
N PRO A 32 18.19 12.99 -40.06
CA PRO A 32 16.91 13.46 -40.62
C PRO A 32 17.05 14.53 -41.69
N ALA A 33 16.18 14.46 -42.71
CA ALA A 33 15.91 15.56 -43.63
C ALA A 33 14.79 16.44 -43.06
N ALA A 34 14.99 17.76 -43.09
CA ALA A 34 14.03 18.76 -42.65
C ALA A 34 12.71 18.67 -43.44
N ALA A 35 11.58 18.49 -42.74
CA ALA A 35 10.26 18.45 -43.34
C ALA A 35 9.52 19.78 -43.13
N HIS A 36 9.04 20.38 -44.23
CA HIS A 36 8.09 21.47 -44.21
C HIS A 36 6.76 21.05 -43.54
N PRO A 37 6.04 21.98 -42.87
CA PRO A 37 4.79 21.67 -42.20
C PRO A 37 3.73 21.25 -43.22
N ARG A 38 3.26 20.00 -43.09
CA ARG A 38 2.14 19.45 -43.85
C ARG A 38 0.83 20.02 -43.27
N PRO A 39 -0.16 20.41 -44.09
CA PRO A 39 -1.45 20.86 -43.56
C PRO A 39 -2.07 19.75 -42.69
N ALA A 40 -2.58 20.14 -41.53
CA ALA A 40 -3.20 19.23 -40.58
C ALA A 40 -4.34 18.47 -41.27
N ALA A 41 -4.26 17.14 -41.24
CA ALA A 41 -5.36 16.29 -41.67
C ALA A 41 -6.56 16.55 -40.75
N THR A 42 -7.72 16.79 -41.34
CA THR A 42 -9.02 16.77 -40.66
C THR A 42 -9.13 15.45 -39.89
N PRO A 43 -9.50 15.44 -38.60
CA PRO A 43 -9.60 14.18 -37.86
C PRO A 43 -10.69 13.32 -38.49
N THR A 44 -10.30 12.18 -39.05
CA THR A 44 -11.22 11.10 -39.41
C THR A 44 -11.96 10.68 -38.15
N ALA A 45 -13.30 10.65 -38.19
CA ALA A 45 -14.11 10.12 -37.10
C ALA A 45 -13.62 8.70 -36.76
N ALA A 46 -13.27 8.46 -35.50
CA ALA A 46 -12.88 7.13 -35.05
C ALA A 46 -13.99 6.13 -35.36
N ALA A 47 -13.63 4.94 -35.84
CA ALA A 47 -14.61 3.88 -36.10
C ALA A 47 -15.33 3.52 -34.78
N ALA A 48 -16.65 3.28 -34.85
CA ALA A 48 -17.42 2.89 -33.68
C ALA A 48 -16.96 1.52 -33.15
N LYS A 49 -16.80 1.41 -31.82
CA LYS A 49 -16.42 0.17 -31.15
C LYS A 49 -17.49 -0.91 -31.30
N SER A 50 -17.06 -2.14 -31.51
CA SER A 50 -17.95 -3.29 -31.57
C SER A 50 -18.22 -3.86 -30.17
N LEU A 51 -19.36 -4.53 -30.03
CA LEU A 51 -19.70 -5.27 -28.83
C LEU A 51 -19.04 -6.65 -28.87
N TYR A 52 -18.28 -7.01 -27.83
CA TYR A 52 -17.79 -8.36 -27.60
C TYR A 52 -18.31 -8.84 -26.26
N ILE A 53 -19.34 -9.69 -26.29
CA ILE A 53 -19.78 -10.44 -25.12
C ILE A 53 -19.01 -11.78 -25.13
N PRO A 54 -18.30 -12.13 -24.04
CA PRO A 54 -17.65 -13.43 -23.92
C PRO A 54 -18.58 -14.60 -24.28
N PRO A 55 -18.25 -15.42 -25.29
CA PRO A 55 -19.11 -16.55 -25.71
C PRO A 55 -19.33 -17.58 -24.60
N SER A 56 -18.36 -17.69 -23.68
CA SER A 56 -18.44 -18.51 -22.48
C SER A 56 -19.66 -18.15 -21.63
N TRP A 57 -20.01 -16.87 -21.50
CA TRP A 57 -21.14 -16.44 -20.67
C TRP A 57 -22.47 -17.02 -21.12
N ALA A 58 -22.70 -17.11 -22.44
CA ALA A 58 -23.87 -17.76 -23.00
C ALA A 58 -23.78 -19.29 -22.88
N ALA A 59 -22.60 -19.88 -23.13
CA ALA A 59 -22.42 -21.33 -23.16
C ALA A 59 -22.48 -21.99 -21.76
N THR A 60 -21.88 -21.37 -20.75
CA THR A 60 -21.90 -21.84 -19.37
C THR A 60 -23.10 -21.32 -18.61
N GLY A 61 -23.77 -20.29 -19.15
CA GLY A 61 -24.67 -19.46 -18.41
C GLY A 61 -23.94 -18.93 -17.19
N GLU A 62 -22.85 -18.19 -17.34
CA GLU A 62 -22.16 -17.48 -16.24
C GLU A 62 -22.81 -16.11 -16.02
N VAL A 63 -23.03 -15.37 -17.11
CA VAL A 63 -23.79 -14.12 -17.16
C VAL A 63 -25.00 -14.32 -18.09
N PRO A 64 -26.21 -14.56 -17.57
CA PRO A 64 -27.39 -14.92 -18.37
C PRO A 64 -28.11 -13.66 -18.88
N TRP A 65 -27.37 -12.79 -19.57
CA TRP A 65 -27.87 -11.50 -20.02
C TRP A 65 -28.91 -11.66 -21.14
N ALA A 66 -29.75 -10.64 -21.30
CA ALA A 66 -30.75 -10.57 -22.36
C ALA A 66 -30.81 -9.14 -22.90
N GLN A 67 -31.09 -8.99 -24.20
CA GLN A 67 -31.10 -7.69 -24.89
C GLN A 67 -32.03 -6.64 -24.26
N ASN A 68 -33.13 -7.07 -23.63
CA ASN A 68 -34.06 -6.17 -22.94
C ASN A 68 -33.60 -5.75 -21.52
N ARG A 69 -32.41 -6.20 -21.11
CA ARG A 69 -31.72 -5.83 -19.87
C ARG A 69 -30.29 -5.36 -20.15
N THR A 70 -30.13 -4.62 -21.25
CA THR A 70 -28.88 -3.97 -21.61
C THR A 70 -29.07 -2.51 -21.97
N LYS A 71 -27.97 -1.74 -21.86
CA LYS A 71 -27.89 -0.37 -22.36
C LYS A 71 -26.46 -0.06 -22.77
N GLU A 72 -26.29 0.66 -23.86
CA GLU A 72 -24.97 0.94 -24.43
C GLU A 72 -24.68 2.44 -24.51
N SER A 73 -23.39 2.77 -24.44
CA SER A 73 -22.81 4.06 -24.83
C SER A 73 -21.74 3.84 -25.91
N ALA A 74 -20.86 4.83 -26.13
CA ALA A 74 -19.78 4.71 -27.11
C ALA A 74 -18.75 3.65 -26.71
N ASN A 75 -18.37 3.62 -25.43
CA ASN A 75 -17.29 2.80 -24.89
C ASN A 75 -17.76 1.63 -24.01
N PHE A 76 -19.04 1.57 -23.63
CA PHE A 76 -19.53 0.61 -22.65
C PHE A 76 -20.84 -0.08 -23.06
N VAL A 77 -21.05 -1.26 -22.50
CA VAL A 77 -22.34 -1.94 -22.44
C VAL A 77 -22.65 -2.30 -20.98
N LEU A 78 -23.85 -1.96 -20.51
CA LEU A 78 -24.38 -2.40 -19.22
C LEU A 78 -25.23 -3.63 -19.41
N LEU A 79 -25.06 -4.60 -18.52
CA LEU A 79 -25.80 -5.85 -18.42
C LEU A 79 -26.35 -5.96 -17.00
N TRP A 80 -27.67 -6.18 -16.85
CA TRP A 80 -28.27 -6.38 -15.52
C TRP A 80 -29.22 -7.56 -15.46
N GLY A 81 -29.43 -8.03 -14.24
CA GLY A 81 -30.22 -9.20 -13.94
C GLY A 81 -31.71 -8.93 -13.77
N GLU A 82 -32.45 -10.02 -13.74
CA GLU A 82 -33.91 -10.04 -13.70
C GLU A 82 -34.54 -9.40 -12.45
N LYS A 83 -33.78 -9.23 -11.34
CA LYS A 83 -34.30 -8.57 -10.13
C LYS A 83 -34.54 -7.08 -10.33
N SER A 84 -33.90 -6.46 -11.33
CA SER A 84 -34.13 -5.05 -11.70
C SER A 84 -35.19 -4.88 -12.80
N GLY A 85 -35.78 -5.97 -13.31
CA GLY A 85 -36.73 -5.90 -14.43
C GLY A 85 -36.12 -5.34 -15.72
N THR A 86 -36.96 -4.89 -16.65
CA THR A 86 -36.51 -4.22 -17.89
C THR A 86 -36.31 -2.72 -17.71
N ASP A 87 -36.90 -2.12 -16.66
CA ASP A 87 -36.67 -0.73 -16.26
C ASP A 87 -36.08 -0.67 -14.84
N PRO A 88 -34.74 -0.63 -14.70
CA PRO A 88 -34.07 -0.60 -13.41
C PRO A 88 -34.37 0.66 -12.58
N LYS A 89 -34.90 1.73 -13.16
CA LYS A 89 -35.32 2.93 -12.41
C LYS A 89 -36.57 2.66 -11.56
N SER A 90 -37.38 1.68 -11.97
CA SER A 90 -38.61 1.27 -11.29
C SER A 90 -38.44 0.09 -10.32
N ALA A 91 -37.24 -0.51 -10.26
CA ALA A 91 -36.97 -1.71 -9.48
C ALA A 91 -37.12 -1.49 -7.95
N PRO A 92 -37.21 -2.59 -7.16
CA PRO A 92 -37.09 -2.52 -5.70
C PRO A 92 -35.78 -1.84 -5.27
N ALA A 93 -35.78 -1.19 -4.10
CA ALA A 93 -34.68 -0.31 -3.66
C ALA A 93 -33.29 -0.96 -3.73
N ASP A 94 -33.16 -2.23 -3.33
CA ASP A 94 -31.88 -2.97 -3.33
C ASP A 94 -31.32 -3.25 -4.74
N TYR A 95 -32.15 -3.15 -5.78
CA TYR A 95 -31.80 -3.45 -7.17
C TYR A 95 -32.02 -2.26 -8.11
N ARG A 96 -32.35 -1.09 -7.54
CA ARG A 96 -32.68 0.12 -8.30
C ARG A 96 -31.42 0.89 -8.66
N PHE A 97 -31.32 1.29 -9.92
CA PHE A 97 -30.28 2.18 -10.41
C PHE A 97 -30.73 2.92 -11.67
N ASP A 98 -30.00 3.97 -12.03
CA ASP A 98 -30.18 4.68 -13.30
C ASP A 98 -29.05 4.31 -14.27
N PRO A 99 -29.33 3.55 -15.34
CA PRO A 99 -28.34 3.19 -16.36
C PRO A 99 -27.71 4.40 -17.06
N ASP A 100 -28.44 5.50 -17.25
CA ASP A 100 -27.92 6.70 -17.89
C ASP A 100 -26.85 7.37 -17.01
N ASN A 101 -27.09 7.42 -15.70
CA ASN A 101 -26.13 8.00 -14.76
C ASN A 101 -24.84 7.18 -14.69
N ILE A 102 -24.93 5.85 -14.71
CA ILE A 102 -23.74 4.98 -14.70
C ILE A 102 -22.96 5.15 -16.01
N LEU A 103 -23.63 5.09 -17.15
CA LEU A 103 -22.99 5.27 -18.46
C LEU A 103 -22.33 6.64 -18.60
N SER A 104 -23.01 7.72 -18.20
CA SER A 104 -22.45 9.07 -18.26
C SER A 104 -21.20 9.23 -17.40
N GLN A 105 -21.18 8.63 -16.21
CA GLN A 105 -19.99 8.61 -15.36
C GLN A 105 -18.86 7.83 -16.01
N LEU A 106 -19.13 6.61 -16.48
CA LEU A 106 -18.14 5.77 -17.13
C LEU A 106 -17.52 6.44 -18.36
N GLU A 107 -18.30 7.13 -19.19
CA GLU A 107 -17.78 7.89 -20.33
C GLU A 107 -16.88 9.07 -19.90
N SER A 108 -17.24 9.73 -18.79
CA SER A 108 -16.40 10.80 -18.22
C SER A 108 -15.07 10.25 -17.69
N LEU A 109 -15.12 9.12 -16.98
CA LEU A 109 -13.95 8.42 -16.45
C LEU A 109 -13.06 7.87 -17.58
N TYR A 110 -13.67 7.30 -18.62
CA TYR A 110 -12.97 6.83 -19.82
C TYR A 110 -12.21 7.97 -20.49
N SER A 111 -12.88 9.10 -20.71
CA SER A 111 -12.23 10.31 -21.24
C SER A 111 -11.12 10.81 -20.32
N PHE A 112 -11.30 10.76 -19.00
CA PHE A 112 -10.25 11.11 -18.07
C PHE A 112 -9.02 10.19 -18.23
N TYR A 113 -9.19 8.87 -18.21
CA TYR A 113 -8.07 7.93 -18.31
C TYR A 113 -7.38 7.94 -19.67
N VAL A 114 -8.12 8.10 -20.78
CA VAL A 114 -7.54 8.16 -22.14
C VAL A 114 -6.96 9.54 -22.45
N ASN A 115 -7.69 10.63 -22.20
CA ASN A 115 -7.33 11.96 -22.72
C ASN A 115 -6.56 12.81 -21.71
N THR A 116 -6.95 12.75 -20.43
CA THR A 116 -6.37 13.60 -19.38
C THR A 116 -5.16 12.94 -18.76
N MET A 117 -5.34 11.77 -18.17
CA MET A 117 -4.27 10.97 -17.56
C MET A 117 -3.37 10.34 -18.62
N ARG A 118 -3.91 10.04 -19.80
CA ARG A 118 -3.21 9.35 -20.89
C ARG A 118 -2.58 8.04 -20.43
N PHE A 119 -3.32 7.30 -19.60
CA PHE A 119 -2.80 6.15 -18.89
C PHE A 119 -2.30 5.06 -19.83
N THR A 120 -3.09 4.70 -20.86
CA THR A 120 -2.69 3.78 -21.93
C THR A 120 -3.28 4.31 -23.25
N PRO A 121 -2.57 4.17 -24.39
CA PRO A 121 -3.09 4.63 -25.67
C PRO A 121 -4.34 3.85 -26.09
N GLU A 122 -5.36 4.56 -26.59
CA GLU A 122 -6.55 3.95 -27.17
C GLU A 122 -6.22 3.28 -28.51
N THR A 123 -5.71 2.05 -28.42
CA THR A 123 -5.25 1.24 -29.54
C THR A 123 -5.56 -0.23 -29.28
N GLY A 124 -5.44 -1.08 -30.31
CA GLY A 124 -5.68 -2.51 -30.18
C GLY A 124 -7.09 -2.81 -29.68
N LEU A 125 -7.19 -3.71 -28.70
CA LEU A 125 -8.47 -4.16 -28.14
C LEU A 125 -9.27 -3.04 -27.46
N LEU A 126 -8.61 -2.07 -26.83
CA LEU A 126 -9.27 -0.93 -26.19
C LEU A 126 -9.99 -0.03 -27.22
N ALA A 127 -9.40 0.13 -28.41
CA ALA A 127 -10.00 0.88 -29.51
C ALA A 127 -11.04 0.05 -30.30
N GLN A 128 -11.07 -1.28 -30.11
CA GLN A 128 -11.90 -2.19 -30.90
C GLN A 128 -13.23 -2.50 -30.20
N TYR A 129 -13.20 -2.79 -28.90
CA TYR A 129 -14.36 -3.32 -28.18
C TYR A 129 -14.88 -2.39 -27.08
N LYS A 130 -16.19 -2.39 -26.88
CA LYS A 130 -16.83 -1.81 -25.70
C LYS A 130 -16.46 -2.61 -24.44
N ILE A 131 -16.33 -1.94 -23.31
CA ILE A 131 -16.10 -2.55 -21.99
C ILE A 131 -17.45 -3.05 -21.44
N ASP A 132 -17.46 -4.28 -20.94
CA ASP A 132 -18.64 -4.90 -20.35
C ASP A 132 -18.83 -4.47 -18.89
N VAL A 133 -20.04 -4.07 -18.52
CA VAL A 133 -20.39 -3.64 -17.17
C VAL A 133 -21.53 -4.50 -16.65
N ILE A 134 -21.22 -5.41 -15.75
CA ILE A 134 -22.18 -6.29 -15.08
C ILE A 134 -22.67 -5.59 -13.82
N ILE A 135 -23.95 -5.23 -13.78
CA ILE A 135 -24.57 -4.69 -12.57
C ILE A 135 -24.86 -5.86 -11.62
N THR A 136 -23.98 -6.07 -10.65
CA THR A 136 -24.07 -7.20 -9.70
C THR A 136 -25.24 -7.04 -8.74
N ARG A 137 -25.57 -8.11 -7.99
CA ARG A 137 -26.71 -8.18 -7.04
C ARG A 137 -28.11 -8.09 -7.67
N THR A 138 -28.21 -7.76 -8.94
CA THR A 138 -29.47 -7.71 -9.70
C THR A 138 -29.87 -9.06 -10.29
N TRP A 139 -29.06 -10.10 -10.10
CA TRP A 139 -29.27 -11.45 -10.64
C TRP A 139 -29.77 -12.42 -9.57
N ASN A 140 -30.54 -13.46 -9.94
CA ASN A 140 -30.84 -14.60 -9.06
C ASN A 140 -29.67 -15.60 -9.04
N ARG A 141 -28.45 -15.09 -8.84
CA ARG A 141 -27.21 -15.88 -8.85
C ARG A 141 -26.21 -15.37 -7.84
N THR A 142 -25.78 -16.27 -6.97
CA THR A 142 -24.78 -15.96 -5.94
C THR A 142 -23.42 -15.61 -6.51
N ALA A 143 -23.03 -16.20 -7.65
CA ALA A 143 -21.76 -15.89 -8.33
C ALA A 143 -21.69 -14.44 -8.87
N LEU A 144 -22.83 -13.77 -9.05
CA LEU A 144 -22.93 -12.38 -9.47
C LEU A 144 -23.35 -11.45 -8.32
N ASP A 145 -23.18 -11.91 -7.07
CA ASP A 145 -23.30 -11.10 -5.86
C ASP A 145 -21.92 -10.65 -5.40
N ALA A 146 -21.48 -9.51 -5.93
CA ALA A 146 -20.23 -8.86 -5.57
C ALA A 146 -20.48 -7.36 -5.37
N TRP A 147 -19.62 -6.71 -4.57
CA TRP A 147 -19.71 -5.26 -4.36
C TRP A 147 -19.17 -4.49 -5.57
N ALA A 148 -17.90 -4.72 -5.91
CA ALA A 148 -17.20 -4.11 -7.03
C ALA A 148 -15.98 -4.98 -7.38
N ALA A 149 -15.66 -5.11 -8.68
CA ALA A 149 -14.42 -5.72 -9.17
C ALA A 149 -14.20 -5.36 -10.65
N GLY A 150 -12.99 -4.91 -11.01
CA GLY A 150 -12.55 -4.66 -12.37
C GLY A 150 -11.58 -5.73 -12.87
N GLY A 151 -11.60 -6.00 -14.17
CA GLY A 151 -10.73 -7.01 -14.76
C GLY A 151 -10.92 -7.15 -16.27
N SER A 152 -10.74 -8.37 -16.77
CA SER A 152 -10.92 -8.69 -18.18
C SER A 152 -11.48 -10.10 -18.39
N ALA A 153 -12.03 -10.36 -19.57
CA ALA A 153 -12.53 -11.65 -19.99
C ALA A 153 -11.96 -12.05 -21.36
N ASP A 154 -11.77 -13.37 -21.55
CA ASP A 154 -11.23 -14.02 -22.75
C ASP A 154 -9.88 -13.48 -23.26
N GLY A 155 -9.15 -12.72 -22.44
CA GLY A 155 -7.97 -11.97 -22.88
C GLY A 155 -8.28 -10.93 -23.97
N LYS A 156 -9.53 -10.45 -24.05
CA LYS A 156 -10.03 -9.58 -25.14
C LYS A 156 -10.72 -8.31 -24.67
N VAL A 157 -11.59 -8.40 -23.68
CA VAL A 157 -12.48 -7.30 -23.28
C VAL A 157 -12.31 -6.98 -21.80
N GLY A 158 -12.36 -5.69 -21.46
CA GLY A 158 -12.45 -5.24 -20.08
C GLY A 158 -13.81 -5.54 -19.48
N VAL A 159 -13.84 -5.88 -18.20
CA VAL A 159 -15.09 -6.18 -17.48
C VAL A 159 -15.10 -5.45 -16.14
N ILE A 160 -16.23 -4.83 -15.82
CA ILE A 160 -16.52 -4.24 -14.51
C ILE A 160 -17.72 -4.99 -13.92
N ASN A 161 -17.56 -5.48 -12.70
CA ASN A 161 -18.65 -5.97 -11.85
C ASN A 161 -18.94 -4.89 -10.82
N ILE A 162 -20.16 -4.37 -10.74
CA ILE A 162 -20.46 -3.30 -9.79
C ILE A 162 -21.90 -3.33 -9.28
N ALA A 163 -22.06 -3.22 -7.96
CA ALA A 163 -23.37 -3.19 -7.32
C ALA A 163 -24.04 -1.82 -7.54
N PRO A 164 -25.39 -1.75 -7.60
CA PRO A 164 -26.11 -0.49 -7.72
C PRO A 164 -25.68 0.60 -6.75
N ALA A 165 -25.45 0.24 -5.47
CA ALA A 165 -25.01 1.18 -4.44
C ALA A 165 -23.54 1.61 -4.59
N ALA A 166 -22.70 0.80 -5.23
CA ALA A 166 -21.31 1.11 -5.55
C ALA A 166 -21.15 1.96 -6.81
N ALA A 167 -22.19 2.05 -7.66
CA ALA A 167 -22.21 2.81 -8.91
C ALA A 167 -22.91 4.19 -8.80
N GLN A 168 -23.20 4.62 -7.56
CA GLN A 168 -23.87 5.91 -7.33
C GLN A 168 -23.01 7.09 -7.83
N PRO A 169 -23.63 8.21 -8.25
CA PRO A 169 -22.90 9.40 -8.66
C PRO A 169 -21.79 9.80 -7.68
N GLY A 170 -20.54 9.87 -8.18
CA GLY A 170 -19.38 10.26 -7.38
C GLY A 170 -18.80 9.14 -6.51
N SER A 171 -19.21 7.89 -6.69
CA SER A 171 -18.64 6.75 -5.97
C SER A 171 -17.15 6.57 -6.25
N TRP A 172 -16.38 6.21 -5.22
CA TRP A 172 -14.98 5.80 -5.34
C TRP A 172 -14.79 4.49 -6.14
N GLY A 173 -15.78 3.60 -6.07
CA GLY A 173 -15.68 2.27 -6.70
C GLY A 173 -15.55 2.32 -8.22
N LEU A 174 -16.34 3.15 -8.91
CA LEU A 174 -16.29 3.23 -10.38
C LEU A 174 -14.90 3.60 -10.95
N PRO A 175 -14.22 4.68 -10.52
CA PRO A 175 -12.88 4.97 -11.02
C PRO A 175 -11.84 3.92 -10.60
N HIS A 176 -11.94 3.34 -9.40
CA HIS A 176 -11.04 2.26 -8.95
C HIS A 176 -11.14 1.03 -9.85
N GLU A 177 -12.35 0.50 -10.05
CA GLU A 177 -12.55 -0.70 -10.86
C GLU A 177 -12.28 -0.46 -12.35
N LEU A 178 -12.62 0.73 -12.88
CA LEU A 178 -12.23 1.09 -14.24
C LEU A 178 -10.69 1.21 -14.36
N GLY A 179 -10.01 1.61 -13.28
CA GLY A 179 -8.56 1.58 -13.18
C GLY A 179 -8.00 0.19 -13.45
N HIS A 180 -8.53 -0.85 -12.81
CA HIS A 180 -8.14 -2.25 -13.09
C HIS A 180 -8.41 -2.69 -14.54
N VAL A 181 -9.50 -2.24 -15.15
CA VAL A 181 -9.76 -2.50 -16.57
C VAL A 181 -8.67 -1.87 -17.44
N PHE A 182 -8.31 -0.61 -17.18
CA PHE A 182 -7.26 0.09 -17.91
C PHE A 182 -5.87 -0.52 -17.68
N GLN A 183 -5.57 -0.99 -16.47
CA GLN A 183 -4.36 -1.75 -16.13
C GLN A 183 -4.25 -3.02 -16.99
N ASN A 184 -5.35 -3.78 -17.15
CA ASN A 184 -5.37 -4.93 -18.06
C ASN A 184 -5.04 -4.52 -19.50
N TYR A 185 -5.62 -3.42 -20.00
CA TYR A 185 -5.35 -2.93 -21.36
C TYR A 185 -3.90 -2.47 -21.62
N THR A 186 -3.03 -2.41 -20.60
CA THR A 186 -1.61 -2.15 -20.84
C THR A 186 -0.90 -3.34 -21.48
N PHE A 187 -1.44 -4.57 -21.35
CA PHE A 187 -0.87 -5.79 -21.92
C PHE A 187 -1.86 -6.70 -22.68
N LEU A 188 -3.17 -6.52 -22.52
CA LEU A 188 -4.16 -7.27 -23.31
C LEU A 188 -3.90 -7.14 -24.82
N GLY A 189 -3.81 -8.27 -25.51
CA GLY A 189 -3.53 -8.33 -26.94
C GLY A 189 -2.08 -8.04 -27.35
N LYS A 190 -1.15 -7.83 -26.41
CA LYS A 190 0.26 -7.48 -26.67
C LYS A 190 1.26 -8.65 -26.53
N GLY A 191 0.77 -9.88 -26.37
CA GLY A 191 1.59 -11.08 -26.18
C GLY A 191 1.89 -11.39 -24.71
N GLY A 192 2.37 -12.60 -24.42
CA GLY A 192 2.51 -13.10 -23.04
C GLY A 192 3.62 -12.46 -22.21
N ASP A 193 4.54 -11.71 -22.84
CA ASP A 193 5.74 -11.15 -22.20
C ASP A 193 5.53 -9.72 -21.63
N ALA A 194 4.33 -9.16 -21.80
CA ALA A 194 4.01 -7.79 -21.39
C ALA A 194 3.17 -7.74 -20.10
N GLY A 195 3.29 -6.63 -19.37
CA GLY A 195 2.42 -6.30 -18.25
C GLY A 195 2.98 -6.68 -16.88
N LEU A 196 2.39 -6.13 -15.83
CA LEU A 196 2.76 -6.42 -14.44
C LEU A 196 2.05 -7.69 -13.95
N THR A 197 2.34 -8.84 -14.55
CA THR A 197 1.69 -10.12 -14.23
C THR A 197 2.53 -11.03 -13.33
N ASP A 198 3.73 -10.60 -12.95
CA ASP A 198 4.54 -11.32 -11.98
C ASP A 198 3.80 -11.38 -10.63
N PRO A 199 3.84 -12.52 -9.89
CA PRO A 199 3.16 -12.64 -8.60
C PRO A 199 3.51 -11.55 -7.58
N SER A 200 4.71 -10.96 -7.69
CA SER A 200 5.17 -9.89 -6.81
C SER A 200 4.62 -8.50 -7.13
N ALA A 201 3.99 -8.33 -8.29
CA ALA A 201 3.33 -7.08 -8.66
C ALA A 201 1.91 -6.96 -8.09
N GLY A 202 1.36 -8.02 -7.48
CA GLY A 202 -0.07 -8.08 -7.13
C GLY A 202 -0.56 -6.95 -6.22
N THR A 203 0.22 -6.53 -5.22
CA THR A 203 -0.19 -5.40 -4.36
C THR A 203 -0.19 -4.07 -5.10
N PHE A 204 0.68 -3.91 -6.10
CA PHE A 204 0.76 -2.70 -6.90
C PHE A 204 -0.45 -2.48 -7.83
N TRP A 205 -1.19 -3.54 -8.17
CA TRP A 205 -2.46 -3.42 -8.92
C TRP A 205 -3.47 -2.58 -8.14
N GLU A 206 -3.67 -2.92 -6.87
CA GLU A 206 -4.56 -2.21 -5.95
C GLU A 206 -4.05 -0.80 -5.66
N THR A 207 -2.74 -0.66 -5.39
CA THR A 207 -2.10 0.65 -5.16
C THR A 207 -2.35 1.60 -6.32
N SER A 208 -2.21 1.07 -7.53
CA SER A 208 -2.34 1.84 -8.76
C SER A 208 -3.80 2.20 -9.03
N ALA A 209 -4.77 1.33 -8.72
CA ALA A 209 -6.19 1.63 -8.89
C ALA A 209 -6.64 2.72 -7.90
N GLU A 210 -6.17 2.66 -6.65
CA GLU A 210 -6.37 3.74 -5.66
C GLU A 210 -5.75 5.04 -6.14
N TYR A 211 -4.49 4.99 -6.58
CA TYR A 211 -3.81 6.18 -7.09
C TYR A 211 -4.53 6.80 -8.30
N MET A 212 -5.05 5.97 -9.21
CA MET A 212 -5.87 6.41 -10.35
C MET A 212 -7.17 7.07 -9.90
N ALA A 213 -7.90 6.46 -8.95
CA ALA A 213 -9.12 7.02 -8.39
C ALA A 213 -8.87 8.37 -7.68
N MET A 214 -7.75 8.51 -6.97
CA MET A 214 -7.32 9.78 -6.37
C MET A 214 -7.05 10.88 -7.41
N GLN A 215 -6.64 10.55 -8.64
CA GLN A 215 -6.49 11.58 -9.68
C GLN A 215 -7.84 12.09 -10.18
N VAL A 216 -8.89 11.26 -10.13
CA VAL A 216 -10.25 11.63 -10.50
C VAL A 216 -10.92 12.43 -9.38
N TYR A 217 -10.83 11.93 -8.14
CA TYR A 217 -11.48 12.48 -6.97
C TYR A 217 -10.46 12.75 -5.84
N PRO A 218 -9.62 13.78 -5.96
CA PRO A 218 -8.52 14.01 -5.03
C PRO A 218 -8.99 14.25 -3.58
N ASP A 219 -10.19 14.81 -3.39
CA ASP A 219 -10.80 15.05 -2.08
C ASP A 219 -11.78 13.94 -1.64
N GLY A 220 -11.94 12.88 -2.45
CA GLY A 220 -12.90 11.80 -2.20
C GLY A 220 -12.38 10.68 -1.29
N GLY A 221 -11.06 10.56 -1.16
CA GLY A 221 -10.40 9.48 -0.45
C GLY A 221 -8.88 9.51 -0.63
N ALA A 222 -8.17 8.70 0.16
CA ALA A 222 -6.71 8.55 0.08
C ALA A 222 -6.25 7.09 0.30
N GLY A 223 -7.12 6.13 -0.04
CA GLY A 223 -6.91 4.71 0.19
C GLY A 223 -6.86 4.31 1.68
N ASP A 224 -6.42 3.08 1.97
CA ASP A 224 -6.30 2.55 3.35
C ASP A 224 -5.01 3.04 4.04
N LEU A 225 -5.03 4.31 4.49
CA LEU A 225 -3.91 4.91 5.21
C LEU A 225 -3.68 4.31 6.60
N THR A 226 -4.69 3.66 7.18
CA THR A 226 -4.56 2.99 8.49
C THR A 226 -3.45 1.97 8.47
N ARG A 227 -3.52 1.05 7.50
CA ARG A 227 -2.64 -0.10 7.49
C ARG A 227 -1.23 0.37 7.12
N PHE A 228 -1.12 1.31 6.18
CA PHE A 228 0.14 1.87 5.73
C PHE A 228 0.90 2.62 6.82
N LEU A 229 0.31 3.66 7.44
CA LEU A 229 1.01 4.58 8.36
C LEU A 229 1.62 3.92 9.60
N ARG A 230 1.25 2.67 9.90
CA ARG A 230 1.74 1.91 11.06
C ARG A 230 2.65 0.76 10.70
N THR A 231 2.79 0.50 9.42
CA THR A 231 3.59 -0.60 8.90
C THR A 231 4.58 -0.10 7.86
N GLU A 232 4.98 1.18 7.94
CA GLU A 232 5.94 1.81 7.03
C GLU A 232 7.27 1.03 6.93
N ASN A 233 7.60 0.22 7.95
CA ASN A 233 8.77 -0.65 7.96
C ASN A 233 8.62 -1.95 7.17
N LEU A 234 7.40 -2.40 6.86
CA LEU A 234 7.18 -3.61 6.05
C LEU A 234 7.61 -3.38 4.60
N ALA A 235 7.76 -4.48 3.85
CA ALA A 235 8.16 -4.40 2.45
C ALA A 235 7.16 -3.52 1.68
N TYR A 236 7.65 -2.74 0.71
CA TYR A 236 6.79 -1.89 -0.13
C TYR A 236 5.60 -2.65 -0.75
N SER A 237 5.82 -3.92 -1.08
CA SER A 237 4.83 -4.80 -1.70
C SER A 237 4.05 -5.65 -0.70
N SER A 238 4.07 -5.30 0.59
CA SER A 238 3.29 -5.96 1.63
C SER A 238 1.79 -5.85 1.35
N SER A 239 1.04 -6.91 1.63
CA SER A 239 -0.43 -6.91 1.62
C SER A 239 -1.03 -5.86 2.57
N ARG A 240 -0.28 -5.43 3.61
CA ARG A 240 -0.67 -4.33 4.51
C ARG A 240 -0.65 -2.96 3.82
N HIS A 241 0.01 -2.86 2.68
CA HIS A 241 0.22 -1.60 1.96
C HIS A 241 -0.65 -1.46 0.72
N HIS A 242 -1.36 -2.52 0.30
CA HIS A 242 -2.03 -2.63 -0.99
C HIS A 242 -2.90 -1.43 -1.43
N TYR A 243 -3.53 -0.69 -0.51
CA TYR A 243 -4.36 0.48 -0.83
C TYR A 243 -3.73 1.81 -0.36
N GLY A 244 -2.56 1.80 0.28
CA GLY A 244 -2.00 2.97 0.98
C GLY A 244 -0.58 3.38 0.59
N ASN A 245 0.17 2.54 -0.13
CA ASN A 245 1.55 2.83 -0.56
C ASN A 245 1.67 3.67 -1.85
N TRP A 246 0.61 4.36 -2.28
CA TRP A 246 0.62 5.22 -3.47
C TRP A 246 1.54 6.43 -3.33
N MET A 247 1.97 6.80 -2.11
CA MET A 247 2.83 7.97 -1.87
C MET A 247 4.20 7.87 -2.56
N LEU A 248 4.74 6.65 -2.74
CA LEU A 248 5.96 6.48 -3.54
C LEU A 248 5.70 6.89 -5.00
N LEU A 249 4.56 6.50 -5.58
CA LEU A 249 4.19 6.91 -6.94
C LEU A 249 4.07 8.43 -7.04
N GLN A 250 3.40 9.06 -6.08
CA GLN A 250 3.27 10.51 -6.04
C GLN A 250 4.64 11.20 -5.98
N TYR A 251 5.56 10.71 -5.13
CA TYR A 251 6.93 11.23 -5.08
C TYR A 251 7.63 11.13 -6.44
N LEU A 252 7.56 9.98 -7.11
CA LEU A 252 8.22 9.78 -8.39
C LEU A 252 7.62 10.67 -9.49
N VAL A 253 6.30 10.84 -9.47
CA VAL A 253 5.55 11.76 -10.35
C VAL A 253 5.99 13.21 -10.13
N ASP A 254 6.06 13.67 -8.88
CA ASP A 254 6.46 15.04 -8.54
C ASP A 254 7.90 15.35 -8.94
N LYS A 255 8.80 14.36 -8.91
CA LYS A 255 10.25 14.58 -9.05
C LYS A 255 10.84 14.26 -10.43
N TYR A 256 10.33 13.26 -11.16
CA TYR A 256 11.08 12.70 -12.30
C TYR A 256 10.39 12.80 -13.66
N GLY A 257 9.06 12.80 -13.74
CA GLY A 257 8.42 12.77 -15.06
C GLY A 257 6.93 13.06 -15.10
N GLY A 258 6.36 13.59 -14.01
CA GLY A 258 4.92 13.77 -13.91
C GLY A 258 4.17 12.45 -14.05
N ILE A 259 2.89 12.53 -14.43
CA ILE A 259 2.02 11.35 -14.53
C ILE A 259 2.52 10.31 -15.54
N GLN A 260 3.35 10.73 -16.51
CA GLN A 260 3.96 9.83 -17.48
C GLN A 260 4.82 8.76 -16.79
N THR A 261 5.50 9.07 -15.69
CA THR A 261 6.27 8.09 -14.92
C THR A 261 5.40 6.91 -14.47
N PHE A 262 4.20 7.19 -13.97
CA PHE A 262 3.24 6.16 -13.58
C PHE A 262 2.73 5.36 -14.79
N ASN A 263 2.38 6.05 -15.87
CA ASN A 263 1.89 5.41 -17.09
C ASN A 263 2.95 4.49 -17.72
N ASP A 264 4.21 4.91 -17.74
CA ASP A 264 5.31 4.16 -18.35
C ASP A 264 5.64 2.89 -17.55
N ILE A 265 5.52 2.91 -16.21
CA ILE A 265 5.64 1.69 -15.39
C ILE A 265 4.64 0.63 -15.85
N TRP A 266 3.38 1.02 -16.10
CA TRP A 266 2.35 0.08 -16.53
C TRP A 266 2.48 -0.36 -17.99
N ASN A 267 2.78 0.56 -18.91
CA ASN A 267 2.78 0.29 -20.35
C ASN A 267 4.05 -0.38 -20.86
N GLN A 268 5.16 -0.24 -20.13
CA GLN A 268 6.45 -0.78 -20.54
C GLN A 268 6.90 -1.96 -19.68
N ALA A 269 6.09 -2.43 -18.72
CA ALA A 269 6.37 -3.59 -17.88
C ALA A 269 6.51 -4.87 -18.69
N ARG A 270 7.40 -5.74 -18.21
CA ARG A 270 7.51 -7.13 -18.66
C ARG A 270 6.84 -8.05 -17.64
N ASN A 271 6.27 -9.15 -18.12
CA ASN A 271 5.51 -10.12 -17.33
C ASN A 271 6.29 -10.77 -16.16
N THR A 272 7.62 -10.65 -16.13
CA THR A 272 8.51 -11.15 -15.08
C THR A 272 9.05 -10.05 -14.15
N GLU A 273 8.58 -8.81 -14.25
CA GLU A 273 9.15 -7.68 -13.51
C GLU A 273 8.29 -7.29 -12.31
N HIS A 274 8.97 -6.98 -11.21
CA HIS A 274 8.39 -6.16 -10.15
C HIS A 274 8.27 -4.69 -10.62
N PRO A 275 7.27 -3.91 -10.18
CA PRO A 275 7.09 -2.51 -10.60
C PRO A 275 8.34 -1.62 -10.41
N LEU A 276 9.09 -1.83 -9.34
CA LEU A 276 10.36 -1.12 -9.09
C LEU A 276 11.47 -1.52 -10.06
N GLU A 277 11.46 -2.75 -10.58
CA GLU A 277 12.40 -3.18 -11.61
C GLU A 277 12.05 -2.58 -12.96
N THR A 278 10.76 -2.53 -13.31
CA THR A 278 10.30 -1.81 -14.49
C THR A 278 10.72 -0.34 -14.41
N TYR A 279 10.43 0.34 -13.29
CA TYR A 279 10.84 1.73 -13.08
C TYR A 279 12.36 1.91 -13.21
N ARG A 280 13.16 1.03 -12.58
CA ARG A 280 14.63 1.04 -12.67
C ARG A 280 15.10 0.91 -14.13
N ARG A 281 14.55 -0.06 -14.86
CA ARG A 281 14.94 -0.33 -16.26
C ARG A 281 14.60 0.82 -17.19
N ILE A 282 13.36 1.30 -17.18
CA ILE A 282 12.90 2.34 -18.11
C ILE A 282 13.58 3.69 -17.85
N ASN A 283 14.08 3.92 -16.64
CA ASN A 283 14.85 5.11 -16.27
C ASN A 283 16.38 4.91 -16.34
N ASN A 284 16.85 3.76 -16.82
CA ASN A 284 18.28 3.43 -16.90
C ASN A 284 19.03 3.63 -15.57
N LEU A 285 18.43 3.21 -14.46
CA LEU A 285 19.00 3.34 -13.13
C LEU A 285 19.81 2.11 -12.75
N THR A 286 20.92 2.32 -12.03
CA THR A 286 21.53 1.25 -11.25
C THR A 286 20.66 0.91 -10.04
N GLN A 287 20.88 -0.25 -9.41
CA GLN A 287 20.20 -0.58 -8.16
C GLN A 287 20.47 0.47 -7.07
N ALA A 288 21.71 0.96 -6.96
CA ALA A 288 22.07 1.99 -5.99
C ALA A 288 21.29 3.29 -6.22
N GLN A 289 21.09 3.70 -7.48
CA GLN A 289 20.28 4.88 -7.82
C GLN A 289 18.80 4.68 -7.49
N LEU A 290 18.23 3.50 -7.74
CA LEU A 290 16.87 3.18 -7.29
C LEU A 290 16.77 3.30 -5.76
N ASN A 291 17.72 2.71 -5.04
CA ASN A 291 17.79 2.73 -3.58
C ASN A 291 17.87 4.17 -3.04
N THR A 292 18.69 5.04 -3.65
CA THR A 292 18.75 6.47 -3.29
C THR A 292 17.41 7.16 -3.47
N ARG A 293 16.72 6.96 -4.62
CA ARG A 293 15.40 7.58 -4.86
C ARG A 293 14.35 7.15 -3.84
N ILE A 294 14.36 5.89 -3.44
CA ILE A 294 13.42 5.37 -2.43
C ILE A 294 13.76 5.91 -1.03
N ALA A 295 15.04 6.04 -0.70
CA ALA A 295 15.46 6.63 0.58
C ALA A 295 15.11 8.13 0.67
N GLU A 296 15.24 8.87 -0.43
CA GLU A 296 14.76 10.25 -0.52
C GLU A 296 13.23 10.31 -0.35
N TYR A 297 12.47 9.44 -1.02
CA TYR A 297 11.03 9.28 -0.77
C TYR A 297 10.73 9.07 0.73
N ALA A 298 11.44 8.17 1.40
CA ALA A 298 11.25 7.94 2.84
C ALA A 298 11.55 9.19 3.69
N GLN A 299 12.48 10.05 3.28
CA GLN A 299 12.69 11.35 3.95
C GLN A 299 11.48 12.28 3.78
N HIS A 300 10.86 12.30 2.60
CA HIS A 300 9.66 13.09 2.32
C HIS A 300 8.43 12.64 3.15
N GLN A 301 8.38 11.37 3.57
CA GLN A 301 7.34 10.83 4.47
C GLN A 301 7.33 11.43 5.89
N VAL A 302 8.35 12.24 6.24
CA VAL A 302 8.38 13.00 7.51
C VAL A 302 7.32 14.10 7.52
N THR A 303 7.05 14.75 6.39
CA THR A 303 6.13 15.90 6.29
C THR A 303 5.03 15.75 5.23
N PHE A 304 5.16 14.70 4.39
CA PHE A 304 4.29 14.43 3.25
C PHE A 304 4.19 15.63 2.30
N ASP A 305 5.33 16.27 2.01
CA ASP A 305 5.47 17.47 1.18
C ASP A 305 5.35 17.18 -0.33
N TYR A 306 4.25 16.53 -0.69
CA TYR A 306 3.86 16.24 -2.07
C TYR A 306 3.00 17.36 -2.66
N SER A 307 2.97 17.45 -3.99
CA SER A 307 2.20 18.46 -4.72
C SER A 307 0.69 18.41 -4.40
N ASN A 308 0.16 17.21 -4.12
CA ASN A 308 -1.24 16.97 -3.76
C ASN A 308 -1.50 16.95 -2.24
N ARG A 309 -0.56 17.41 -1.41
CA ARG A 309 -0.66 17.39 0.06
C ARG A 309 -1.96 17.95 0.60
N SER A 310 -2.46 19.05 0.04
CA SER A 310 -3.71 19.67 0.51
C SER A 310 -4.93 18.74 0.42
N HIS A 311 -4.91 17.77 -0.49
CA HIS A 311 -6.02 16.86 -0.74
C HIS A 311 -6.01 15.67 0.24
N PHE A 312 -4.85 15.02 0.44
CA PHE A 312 -4.80 13.81 1.26
C PHE A 312 -4.46 14.06 2.75
N LYS A 313 -3.81 15.19 3.08
CA LYS A 313 -3.38 15.47 4.46
C LYS A 313 -4.55 15.50 5.47
N PRO A 314 -5.75 16.01 5.14
CA PRO A 314 -6.91 15.86 6.01
C PRO A 314 -7.24 14.40 6.34
N PHE A 315 -7.05 13.46 5.41
CA PHE A 315 -7.28 12.04 5.70
C PHE A 315 -6.25 11.51 6.70
N ILE A 316 -4.96 11.79 6.51
CA ILE A 316 -3.88 11.45 7.47
C ILE A 316 -4.21 12.00 8.86
N ASP A 317 -4.57 13.28 8.94
CA ASP A 317 -4.82 13.97 10.21
C ASP A 317 -6.03 13.42 10.96
N ASN A 318 -6.99 12.84 10.22
CA ASN A 318 -8.21 12.27 10.78
C ASN A 318 -8.16 10.75 10.98
N VAL A 319 -7.08 10.07 10.56
CA VAL A 319 -6.93 8.63 10.80
C VAL A 319 -7.08 8.37 12.31
N TYR A 320 -8.12 7.60 12.67
CA TYR A 320 -8.50 7.26 14.05
C TYR A 320 -8.83 8.44 14.99
N GLY A 321 -9.52 9.48 14.49
CA GLY A 321 -10.10 10.50 15.37
C GLY A 321 -9.08 11.51 15.92
N ALA A 322 -8.02 11.79 15.15
CA ALA A 322 -7.07 12.90 15.33
C ALA A 322 -6.13 12.84 16.55
N GLY A 323 -6.02 11.69 17.26
CA GLY A 323 -5.26 11.60 18.51
C GLY A 323 -3.93 10.84 18.46
N PHE A 324 -3.99 9.54 18.16
CA PHE A 324 -2.86 8.65 18.47
C PHE A 324 -1.68 8.70 17.49
N LEU A 325 -1.93 8.67 16.18
CA LEU A 325 -0.83 8.73 15.20
C LEU A 325 -0.09 10.06 15.26
N ASN A 326 -0.81 11.15 15.56
CA ASN A 326 -0.23 12.47 15.79
C ASN A 326 0.62 12.52 17.09
N ALA A 327 0.25 11.75 18.11
CA ALA A 327 1.01 11.68 19.36
C ALA A 327 2.37 10.99 19.20
N TYR A 328 2.54 10.15 18.17
CA TYR A 328 3.77 9.40 17.93
C TYR A 328 4.16 9.39 16.44
N ASN A 329 4.65 10.54 15.94
CA ASN A 329 5.28 10.60 14.63
C ASN A 329 6.64 9.88 14.67
N GLY A 330 6.69 8.66 14.12
CA GLY A 330 7.88 7.82 14.03
C GLY A 330 7.89 6.60 14.95
N VAL A 331 8.91 5.75 14.83
CA VAL A 331 9.04 4.47 15.54
C VAL A 331 9.92 4.58 16.79
N PRO A 332 9.68 3.75 17.84
CA PRO A 332 10.57 3.68 19.00
C PRO A 332 11.88 2.94 18.67
N VAL A 333 12.88 3.15 19.53
CA VAL A 333 14.14 2.38 19.54
C VAL A 333 14.37 1.77 20.93
N ASN A 334 15.15 0.70 20.99
CA ASN A 334 15.62 0.09 22.23
C ASN A 334 16.94 0.72 22.64
N ALA A 335 17.09 1.15 23.89
CA ALA A 335 18.39 1.54 24.43
C ALA A 335 19.22 0.30 24.76
N VAL A 336 20.26 0.03 23.96
CA VAL A 336 21.24 -1.02 24.27
C VAL A 336 22.18 -0.53 25.37
N ASN A 337 22.70 0.69 25.20
CA ASN A 337 23.36 1.45 26.25
C ASN A 337 23.07 2.95 26.08
N GLN A 338 22.09 3.44 26.85
CA GLN A 338 21.68 4.85 26.80
C GLN A 338 22.82 5.82 27.12
N SER A 339 23.70 5.47 28.07
CA SER A 339 24.82 6.33 28.48
C SER A 339 25.88 6.51 27.38
N ALA A 340 26.03 5.51 26.52
CA ALA A 340 26.90 5.57 25.35
C ALA A 340 26.22 6.22 24.14
N GLY A 341 24.92 6.48 24.19
CA GLY A 341 24.11 6.90 23.03
C GLY A 341 23.88 5.76 22.04
N HIS A 342 23.91 4.51 22.48
CA HIS A 342 23.81 3.31 21.66
C HIS A 342 22.39 2.72 21.72
N TYR A 343 21.74 2.64 20.55
CA TYR A 343 20.36 2.20 20.37
C TYR A 343 20.23 1.16 19.25
N ALA A 344 19.19 0.34 19.31
CA ALA A 344 18.80 -0.64 18.30
C ALA A 344 17.38 -0.39 17.82
N ILE A 345 17.10 -0.65 16.54
CA ILE A 345 15.71 -0.81 16.10
C ILE A 345 15.15 -2.12 16.69
N PRO A 346 13.90 -2.16 17.20
CA PRO A 346 13.29 -3.42 17.57
C PRO A 346 13.19 -4.35 16.34
N ASP A 347 13.49 -5.63 16.50
CA ASP A 347 13.55 -6.62 15.41
C ASP A 347 12.29 -6.64 14.54
N ALA A 348 11.12 -6.47 15.16
CA ALA A 348 9.83 -6.44 14.45
C ALA A 348 9.59 -5.14 13.66
N LEU A 349 10.34 -4.09 13.98
CA LEU A 349 10.27 -2.78 13.31
C LEU A 349 11.45 -2.53 12.38
N ALA A 350 12.39 -3.48 12.27
CA ALA A 350 13.43 -3.43 11.27
C ALA A 350 12.80 -3.26 9.87
N PRO A 351 13.35 -2.35 9.04
CA PRO A 351 12.82 -2.14 7.70
C PRO A 351 13.02 -3.39 6.86
N SER A 352 12.03 -3.74 6.07
CA SER A 352 12.10 -4.76 5.02
C SER A 352 12.38 -4.08 3.67
N ASP A 353 12.32 -4.81 2.57
CA ASP A 353 12.54 -4.30 1.20
C ASP A 353 11.78 -3.00 0.96
N TYR A 354 12.52 -1.89 0.88
CA TYR A 354 11.99 -0.55 0.62
C TYR A 354 11.01 -0.02 1.67
N GLY A 355 10.88 -0.72 2.81
CA GLY A 355 10.29 -0.19 4.03
C GLY A 355 11.26 0.75 4.74
N TYR A 356 10.74 1.59 5.63
CA TYR A 356 11.53 2.59 6.32
C TYR A 356 11.10 2.83 7.77
N ASN A 357 12.01 3.47 8.51
CA ASN A 357 11.79 3.97 9.85
C ASN A 357 11.98 5.48 9.87
N LYS A 358 11.13 6.17 10.63
CA LYS A 358 11.31 7.57 11.02
C LYS A 358 11.59 7.59 12.52
N ILE A 359 12.82 7.88 12.93
CA ILE A 359 13.20 7.96 14.34
C ILE A 359 13.31 9.44 14.71
N LYS A 360 12.38 9.91 15.54
CA LYS A 360 12.41 11.30 16.04
C LYS A 360 13.58 11.48 17.01
N LEU A 361 14.35 12.53 16.79
CA LEU A 361 15.51 12.91 17.58
C LEU A 361 15.27 14.27 18.23
N VAL A 362 15.78 14.42 19.45
CA VAL A 362 15.80 15.68 20.20
C VAL A 362 17.26 16.16 20.24
N PRO A 363 17.59 17.25 19.52
CA PRO A 363 18.93 17.85 19.60
C PRO A 363 19.25 18.30 21.02
N SER A 364 20.50 18.14 21.44
CA SER A 364 20.93 18.51 22.81
C SER A 364 20.80 20.02 23.06
N THR A 365 21.06 20.83 22.03
CA THR A 365 20.85 22.28 22.00
C THR A 365 20.49 22.73 20.58
N ALA A 366 19.89 23.91 20.44
CA ALA A 366 19.68 24.53 19.12
C ALA A 366 21.02 24.72 18.40
N GLY A 367 21.13 24.27 17.15
CA GLY A 367 22.39 24.32 16.40
C GLY A 367 23.40 23.22 16.77
N SER A 368 22.97 22.12 17.41
CA SER A 368 23.81 20.94 17.62
C SER A 368 24.30 20.32 16.31
N LEU A 369 25.57 19.90 16.30
CA LEU A 369 26.09 18.96 15.31
C LEU A 369 25.75 17.54 15.76
N ILE A 370 24.86 16.89 15.02
CA ILE A 370 24.48 15.50 15.26
C ILE A 370 25.49 14.61 14.53
N LYS A 371 26.01 13.59 15.22
CA LYS A 371 26.88 12.56 14.62
C LYS A 371 26.27 11.19 14.83
N LEU A 372 26.26 10.38 13.78
CA LEU A 372 25.73 9.03 13.76
C LEU A 372 26.84 8.07 13.33
N HIS A 373 26.97 6.96 14.04
CA HIS A 373 27.59 5.74 13.54
C HIS A 373 26.49 4.69 13.39
N PHE A 374 26.20 4.30 12.15
CA PHE A 374 25.20 3.31 11.78
C PHE A 374 25.87 1.96 11.52
N LYS A 375 25.29 0.86 12.02
CA LYS A 375 25.76 -0.49 11.72
C LYS A 375 24.58 -1.46 11.57
N GLY A 376 24.51 -2.12 10.42
CA GLY A 376 23.48 -3.10 10.07
C GLY A 376 23.92 -4.54 10.31
N HIS A 377 22.96 -5.38 10.70
CA HIS A 377 23.16 -6.83 10.82
C HIS A 377 23.05 -7.50 9.45
N VAL A 378 24.19 -7.62 8.75
CA VAL A 378 24.24 -8.07 7.37
C VAL A 378 23.79 -9.53 7.24
N ASN A 379 22.67 -9.75 6.56
CA ASN A 379 22.29 -11.05 6.01
C ASN A 379 22.64 -11.09 4.50
N ALA A 380 23.71 -11.81 4.16
CA ALA A 380 24.19 -11.94 2.79
C ALA A 380 23.18 -12.65 1.87
N ALA A 381 22.40 -13.61 2.39
CA ALA A 381 21.39 -14.33 1.62
C ALA A 381 20.23 -13.43 1.20
N ALA A 382 19.96 -12.39 2.00
CA ALA A 382 18.93 -11.38 1.74
C ALA A 382 19.44 -10.15 0.97
N GLY A 383 20.72 -10.14 0.54
CA GLY A 383 21.31 -8.96 -0.11
C GLY A 383 21.19 -7.68 0.72
N SER A 384 21.32 -7.77 2.04
CA SER A 384 20.98 -6.69 2.98
C SER A 384 21.67 -5.37 2.67
N GLY A 385 20.91 -4.29 2.73
CA GLY A 385 21.42 -2.94 2.54
C GLY A 385 20.56 -1.90 3.25
N TRP A 386 21.17 -0.76 3.55
CA TRP A 386 20.53 0.36 4.22
C TRP A 386 20.92 1.66 3.55
N SER A 387 19.95 2.56 3.46
CA SER A 387 20.19 3.95 3.11
C SER A 387 19.54 4.83 4.17
N TYR A 388 20.27 5.82 4.64
CA TYR A 388 19.88 6.62 5.79
C TYR A 388 20.33 8.07 5.67
N GLY A 389 19.56 8.96 6.28
CA GLY A 389 19.81 10.39 6.27
C GLY A 389 18.96 11.11 7.31
N PHE A 390 19.28 12.37 7.53
CA PHE A 390 18.53 13.21 8.47
C PHE A 390 17.49 14.06 7.76
N VAL A 391 16.42 14.41 8.48
CA VAL A 391 15.44 15.41 8.06
C VAL A 391 15.24 16.36 9.23
N ALA A 392 15.46 17.65 9.02
CA ALA A 392 15.08 18.67 9.99
C ALA A 392 13.78 19.35 9.54
N VAL A 393 12.92 19.73 10.48
CA VAL A 393 11.64 20.38 10.22
C VAL A 393 11.58 21.67 11.03
N ASN A 394 11.28 22.79 10.37
CA ASN A 394 11.12 24.08 11.03
C ASN A 394 9.72 24.25 11.65
N GLY A 395 9.49 25.36 12.35
CA GLY A 395 8.19 25.65 12.98
C GLY A 395 6.99 25.81 12.03
N SER A 396 7.21 25.97 10.72
CA SER A 396 6.13 25.97 9.71
C SER A 396 5.85 24.58 9.12
N GLY A 397 6.56 23.54 9.57
CA GLY A 397 6.46 22.19 9.03
C GLY A 397 7.23 21.99 7.72
N THR A 398 8.13 22.92 7.36
CA THR A 398 8.95 22.83 6.15
C THR A 398 10.19 21.98 6.42
N PRO A 399 10.44 20.93 5.61
CA PRO A 399 11.59 20.05 5.80
C PRO A 399 12.87 20.58 5.16
N ARG A 400 14.02 20.22 5.73
CA ARG A 400 15.35 20.28 5.13
C ARG A 400 15.98 18.90 5.16
N TYR A 401 16.32 18.39 3.98
CA TYR A 401 16.86 17.06 3.79
C TYR A 401 18.39 17.06 3.93
N GLY A 402 18.92 16.17 4.77
CA GLY A 402 20.33 15.81 4.76
C GLY A 402 20.62 14.83 3.62
N THR A 403 21.88 14.80 3.18
CA THR A 403 22.35 13.84 2.16
C THR A 403 22.08 12.40 2.59
N VAL A 404 21.51 11.61 1.69
CA VAL A 404 21.36 10.16 1.88
C VAL A 404 22.73 9.49 1.78
N SER A 405 23.09 8.72 2.79
CA SER A 405 24.24 7.82 2.79
C SER A 405 23.78 6.37 2.68
N SER A 406 24.65 5.50 2.18
CA SER A 406 24.36 4.08 2.03
C SER A 406 25.59 3.27 2.40
N SER A 407 25.55 2.59 3.54
CA SER A 407 26.60 1.67 4.00
C SER A 407 26.03 0.72 5.05
N PRO A 408 26.44 -0.57 5.10
CA PRO A 408 26.11 -1.42 6.23
C PRO A 408 26.86 -1.02 7.51
N ASP A 409 27.93 -0.22 7.40
CA ASP A 409 28.70 0.33 8.51
C ASP A 409 29.23 1.70 8.09
N GLY A 410 28.70 2.78 8.66
CA GLY A 410 29.06 4.12 8.20
C GLY A 410 28.75 5.21 9.19
N GLN A 411 29.55 6.28 9.13
CA GLN A 411 29.40 7.45 9.98
C GLN A 411 29.01 8.67 9.17
N ILE A 412 28.00 9.42 9.64
CA ILE A 412 27.53 10.66 9.02
C ILE A 412 27.32 11.73 10.08
N SER A 413 27.34 13.00 9.67
CA SER A 413 27.02 14.12 10.55
C SER A 413 26.01 15.06 9.91
N PHE A 414 25.28 15.79 10.74
CA PHE A 414 24.26 16.73 10.32
C PHE A 414 24.21 17.92 11.26
N GLN A 415 24.49 19.09 10.70
CA GLN A 415 24.41 20.35 11.41
C GLN A 415 22.95 20.82 11.44
N THR A 416 22.38 20.95 12.64
CA THR A 416 21.06 21.60 12.81
C THR A 416 21.20 23.12 12.66
N GLN A 417 20.13 23.77 12.25
CA GLN A 417 20.03 25.21 12.04
C GLN A 417 19.06 25.84 13.04
N ALA A 418 19.22 27.14 13.29
CA ALA A 418 18.29 27.88 14.13
C ALA A 418 16.87 27.86 13.51
N GLY A 419 15.86 27.63 14.34
CA GLY A 419 14.46 27.56 13.90
C GLY A 419 13.97 26.15 13.50
N GLU A 420 14.85 25.16 13.46
CA GLU A 420 14.48 23.75 13.35
C GLU A 420 13.95 23.25 14.70
N GLN A 421 12.74 22.68 14.70
CA GLN A 421 12.03 22.23 15.89
C GLN A 421 12.04 20.71 16.03
N GLU A 422 12.08 19.99 14.92
CA GLU A 422 12.14 18.53 14.90
C GLU A 422 13.29 18.06 14.03
N VAL A 423 13.92 16.96 14.43
CA VAL A 423 14.90 16.25 13.61
C VAL A 423 14.54 14.77 13.60
N TYR A 424 14.68 14.14 12.44
CA TYR A 424 14.44 12.71 12.26
C TYR A 424 15.67 12.05 11.66
N LEU A 425 16.04 10.88 12.15
CA LEU A 425 16.84 9.91 11.41
C LEU A 425 15.87 9.03 10.61
N VAL A 426 16.04 9.01 9.30
CA VAL A 426 15.27 8.13 8.41
C VAL A 426 16.19 7.01 7.93
N VAL A 427 15.75 5.76 8.11
CA VAL A 427 16.50 4.56 7.69
C VAL A 427 15.59 3.72 6.81
N THR A 428 16.06 3.38 5.61
CA THR A 428 15.32 2.60 4.61
C THR A 428 16.05 1.29 4.32
N GLY A 429 15.31 0.18 4.23
CA GLY A 429 15.83 -1.09 3.75
C GLY A 429 16.06 -1.02 2.25
N THR A 430 17.32 -1.15 1.82
CA THR A 430 17.71 -0.95 0.42
C THR A 430 18.55 -2.11 -0.09
N PRO A 431 17.90 -3.24 -0.44
CA PRO A 431 18.62 -4.45 -0.84
C PRO A 431 19.42 -4.29 -2.13
N SER A 432 20.35 -5.21 -2.34
CA SER A 432 21.17 -5.31 -3.55
C SER A 432 20.38 -5.75 -4.79
N THR A 433 19.17 -6.27 -4.61
CA THR A 433 18.20 -6.62 -5.66
C THR A 433 16.78 -6.42 -5.14
N VAL A 434 15.81 -6.19 -6.03
CA VAL A 434 14.38 -6.20 -5.68
C VAL A 434 13.94 -7.66 -5.45
N HIS A 435 13.49 -8.02 -4.26
CA HIS A 435 12.94 -9.36 -4.03
C HIS A 435 11.51 -9.48 -4.55
N HIS A 436 11.14 -10.69 -4.97
CA HIS A 436 9.79 -11.00 -5.49
C HIS A 436 8.99 -11.75 -4.42
N TYR A 437 8.28 -11.00 -3.59
CA TYR A 437 7.34 -11.56 -2.59
C TYR A 437 5.96 -11.71 -3.21
N GLY A 438 5.35 -12.88 -3.12
CA GLY A 438 3.97 -13.09 -3.55
C GLY A 438 2.98 -12.24 -2.74
N TYR A 439 1.75 -12.11 -3.24
CA TYR A 439 0.72 -11.24 -2.65
C TYR A 439 0.49 -11.46 -1.13
N LEU A 440 0.56 -12.71 -0.65
CA LEU A 440 0.38 -13.07 0.76
C LEU A 440 1.69 -13.44 1.47
N ASP A 441 2.84 -13.27 0.82
CA ASP A 441 4.13 -13.40 1.49
C ASP A 441 4.29 -12.19 2.43
N GLY A 442 4.00 -12.44 3.72
CA GLY A 442 3.99 -11.42 4.77
C GLY A 442 5.26 -11.46 5.62
N PHE A 443 5.12 -10.93 6.83
CA PHE A 443 6.22 -10.62 7.74
C PHE A 443 7.31 -11.71 7.90
N THR A 444 6.93 -12.99 7.98
CA THR A 444 7.89 -14.10 8.18
C THR A 444 8.60 -14.56 6.92
N LYS A 445 8.10 -14.17 5.74
CA LYS A 445 8.69 -14.46 4.43
C LYS A 445 9.54 -13.33 3.89
N ASN A 446 9.29 -12.11 4.37
CA ASN A 446 10.00 -10.94 3.91
C ASN A 446 11.32 -10.78 4.67
N HIS A 447 12.38 -10.41 3.94
CA HIS A 447 13.67 -10.11 4.55
C HIS A 447 13.56 -8.81 5.33
N ARG A 448 14.14 -8.77 6.52
CA ARG A 448 14.19 -7.60 7.39
C ARG A 448 15.65 -7.26 7.68
N TYR A 449 15.90 -5.97 7.84
CA TYR A 449 17.24 -5.40 7.90
C TYR A 449 17.47 -4.70 9.24
N PRO A 450 17.71 -5.46 10.32
CA PRO A 450 17.91 -4.89 11.64
C PRO A 450 19.24 -4.15 11.72
N TYR A 451 19.28 -3.12 12.56
CA TYR A 451 20.44 -2.26 12.72
C TYR A 451 20.53 -1.68 14.13
N GLU A 452 21.73 -1.25 14.46
CA GLU A 452 22.05 -0.49 15.65
C GLU A 452 22.76 0.79 15.24
N PHE A 453 22.72 1.77 16.12
CA PHE A 453 23.43 3.02 15.90
C PHE A 453 23.89 3.65 17.20
N ARG A 454 24.99 4.38 17.10
CA ARG A 454 25.42 5.32 18.12
C ARG A 454 25.18 6.74 17.65
N ILE A 455 24.66 7.58 18.54
CA ILE A 455 24.37 8.97 18.23
C ILE A 455 24.94 9.91 19.30
N SER A 456 25.45 11.07 18.87
CA SER A 456 25.81 12.18 19.73
C SER A 456 25.27 13.51 19.19
N GLY A 457 25.13 14.52 20.05
CA GLY A 457 24.50 15.80 19.73
C GLY A 457 22.97 15.76 19.65
N ALA A 458 22.36 14.58 19.78
CA ALA A 458 20.93 14.37 19.90
C ALA A 458 20.63 13.09 20.67
N THR A 459 19.38 12.92 21.11
CA THR A 459 18.87 11.71 21.78
C THR A 459 17.56 11.29 21.10
N PRO A 460 17.31 9.99 20.86
CA PRO A 460 16.01 9.53 20.38
C PRO A 460 14.90 9.95 21.34
N SER A 461 13.79 10.46 20.79
CA SER A 461 12.68 10.94 21.61
C SER A 461 12.11 9.84 22.51
N GLY A 462 11.84 10.18 23.77
CA GLY A 462 11.52 9.26 24.86
C GLY A 462 12.70 8.98 25.81
N TYR A 463 13.93 9.32 25.42
CA TYR A 463 15.14 9.10 26.22
C TYR A 463 15.83 10.40 26.66
N GLU A 464 15.33 11.56 26.22
CA GLU A 464 15.83 12.87 26.62
C GLU A 464 15.52 13.17 28.10
N PRO A 465 16.41 13.90 28.80
CA PRO A 465 16.16 14.30 30.18
C PRO A 465 14.85 15.09 30.32
N GLY A 466 13.99 14.64 31.23
CA GLY A 466 12.71 15.30 31.49
C GLY A 466 11.63 15.03 30.43
N TYR A 467 11.78 13.99 29.59
CA TYR A 467 10.74 13.59 28.64
C TYR A 467 9.37 13.50 29.32
N GLN A 468 8.41 14.20 28.73
CA GLN A 468 7.00 14.10 29.08
C GLN A 468 6.25 13.49 27.92
N LYS A 469 5.53 12.42 28.20
CA LYS A 469 4.61 11.82 27.22
C LYS A 469 3.57 12.88 26.83
N PRO A 470 3.28 13.05 25.51
CA PRO A 470 2.22 13.95 25.07
C PRO A 470 0.89 13.64 25.75
N ALA A 471 0.05 14.66 25.93
CA ALA A 471 -1.31 14.45 26.39
C ALA A 471 -2.07 13.50 25.44
N ALA A 472 -2.90 12.63 25.99
CA ALA A 472 -3.80 11.85 25.16
C ALA A 472 -4.86 12.79 24.57
N THR A 473 -5.01 12.77 23.25
CA THR A 473 -6.01 13.54 22.51
C THR A 473 -6.92 12.58 21.74
N GLY A 474 -8.00 13.11 21.13
CA GLY A 474 -8.89 12.32 20.28
C GLY A 474 -9.91 11.45 21.02
N GLY A 475 -10.31 11.82 22.25
CA GLY A 475 -11.33 11.07 23.02
C GLY A 475 -10.83 9.75 23.57
N GLY A 476 -9.59 9.74 24.06
CA GLY A 476 -8.99 8.58 24.72
C GLY A 476 -8.01 9.01 25.81
N HIS A 477 -7.45 8.01 26.48
CA HIS A 477 -6.53 8.17 27.61
C HIS A 477 -5.36 7.18 27.53
N TRP A 478 -4.31 7.43 28.32
CA TRP A 478 -3.20 6.50 28.48
C TRP A 478 -3.57 5.44 29.53
N HIS A 479 -3.46 4.16 29.17
CA HIS A 479 -3.72 3.06 30.09
C HIS A 479 -2.71 3.04 31.24
N ALA A 480 -3.18 2.88 32.48
CA ALA A 480 -2.32 2.92 33.66
C ALA A 480 -1.24 1.81 33.67
N ASN A 481 -1.54 0.66 33.06
CA ASN A 481 -0.60 -0.44 32.90
C ASN A 481 -0.03 -0.45 31.47
N GLY A 482 1.19 0.08 31.32
CA GLY A 482 1.98 0.13 30.07
C GLY A 482 1.93 1.46 29.31
N GLY A 483 0.89 2.28 29.51
CA GLY A 483 0.81 3.62 28.95
C GLY A 483 0.45 3.70 27.46
N GLY A 484 -0.10 2.64 26.86
CA GLY A 484 -0.69 2.68 25.52
C GLY A 484 -2.02 3.43 25.48
N TRP A 485 -2.48 3.76 24.27
CA TRP A 485 -3.68 4.59 24.10
C TRP A 485 -4.95 3.74 24.12
N VAL A 486 -5.97 4.20 24.82
CA VAL A 486 -7.27 3.54 24.93
C VAL A 486 -8.36 4.56 24.65
N ASP A 487 -9.25 4.21 23.73
CA ASP A 487 -10.45 5.00 23.43
C ASP A 487 -11.37 5.05 24.65
N ASP A 488 -11.98 6.20 24.94
CA ASP A 488 -12.90 6.35 26.08
C ASP A 488 -14.16 5.48 25.94
N ARG A 489 -14.45 4.99 24.72
CA ARG A 489 -15.54 4.04 24.44
C ARG A 489 -15.15 2.58 24.68
N ALA A 490 -13.86 2.28 24.87
CA ALA A 490 -13.38 0.93 25.11
C ALA A 490 -13.53 0.55 26.59
N ASN A 491 -13.69 -0.75 26.87
CA ASN A 491 -13.66 -1.30 28.22
C ASN A 491 -12.39 -2.15 28.40
N VAL A 492 -11.33 -1.55 28.94
CA VAL A 492 -10.03 -2.21 29.17
C VAL A 492 -9.78 -2.35 30.66
N ALA A 493 -9.64 -3.59 31.14
CA ALA A 493 -9.40 -3.86 32.55
C ALA A 493 -7.99 -3.45 32.98
N ALA A 494 -7.83 -2.98 34.23
CA ALA A 494 -6.54 -2.56 34.77
C ALA A 494 -5.45 -3.66 34.77
N SER A 495 -5.84 -4.94 34.73
CA SER A 495 -4.93 -6.07 34.63
C SER A 495 -4.29 -6.24 33.24
N VAL A 496 -4.89 -5.67 32.21
CA VAL A 496 -4.37 -5.71 30.83
C VAL A 496 -3.14 -4.84 30.72
N TYR A 497 -2.11 -5.31 30.03
CA TYR A 497 -0.96 -4.48 29.67
C TYR A 497 -1.18 -3.90 28.27
N VAL A 498 -1.20 -2.57 28.15
CA VAL A 498 -1.22 -1.87 26.85
C VAL A 498 0.09 -1.08 26.74
N GLY A 499 0.99 -1.56 25.90
CA GLY A 499 2.33 -1.01 25.71
C GLY A 499 2.32 0.41 25.14
N PRO A 500 3.39 1.18 25.34
CA PRO A 500 3.40 2.64 25.12
C PRO A 500 3.14 3.08 23.67
N ARG A 501 3.29 2.18 22.69
CA ARG A 501 3.03 2.42 21.26
C ARG A 501 1.91 1.54 20.68
N ALA A 502 1.20 0.82 21.54
CA ALA A 502 0.03 0.03 21.17
C ALA A 502 -1.26 0.78 21.51
N ALA A 503 -2.38 0.36 20.90
CA ALA A 503 -3.68 0.97 21.20
C ALA A 503 -4.89 0.02 21.13
N VAL A 504 -5.94 0.43 21.84
CA VAL A 504 -7.29 -0.15 21.78
C VAL A 504 -8.24 0.94 21.33
N PHE A 505 -8.88 0.74 20.17
CA PHE A 505 -9.72 1.74 19.51
C PHE A 505 -11.20 1.35 19.52
N GLY A 506 -12.07 2.34 19.63
CA GLY A 506 -13.52 2.19 19.58
C GLY A 506 -14.09 1.34 20.72
N SER A 507 -15.18 0.63 20.47
CA SER A 507 -15.99 -0.04 21.51
C SER A 507 -15.53 -1.46 21.83
N SER A 508 -14.22 -1.68 21.97
CA SER A 508 -13.65 -3.01 22.25
C SER A 508 -13.62 -3.34 23.74
N THR A 509 -13.69 -4.63 24.09
CA THR A 509 -13.61 -5.12 25.47
C THR A 509 -12.38 -6.00 25.64
N VAL A 510 -11.48 -5.62 26.55
CA VAL A 510 -10.21 -6.33 26.79
C VAL A 510 -10.07 -6.59 28.29
N THR A 511 -9.94 -7.86 28.69
CA THR A 511 -9.91 -8.28 30.10
C THR A 511 -8.87 -9.36 30.36
N GLY A 512 -8.63 -9.72 31.63
CA GLY A 512 -7.68 -10.79 31.99
C GLY A 512 -6.22 -10.34 31.97
N GLY A 513 -5.32 -11.28 31.69
CA GLY A 513 -3.87 -11.08 31.58
C GLY A 513 -3.38 -10.76 30.17
N VAL A 514 -4.24 -10.15 29.33
CA VAL A 514 -3.92 -9.80 27.94
C VAL A 514 -2.76 -8.80 27.89
N ARG A 515 -1.88 -8.96 26.90
CA ARG A 515 -0.79 -8.02 26.61
C ARG A 515 -0.89 -7.53 25.17
N ILE A 516 -0.90 -6.22 25.00
CA ILE A 516 -0.93 -5.54 23.69
C ILE A 516 0.36 -4.72 23.59
N GLU A 517 1.25 -5.06 22.66
CA GLU A 517 2.65 -4.63 22.64
C GLU A 517 3.10 -4.16 21.25
N GLY A 518 4.29 -3.55 21.16
CA GLY A 518 4.83 -3.05 19.90
C GLY A 518 3.95 -1.95 19.29
N LEU A 519 3.72 -2.04 17.98
CA LEU A 519 2.78 -1.25 17.20
C LEU A 519 1.48 -2.04 16.94
N SER A 520 1.10 -2.98 17.83
CA SER A 520 -0.14 -3.74 17.63
C SER A 520 -1.39 -2.94 17.97
N TRP A 521 -2.55 -3.45 17.58
CA TRP A 521 -3.81 -2.72 17.72
C TRP A 521 -5.05 -3.57 17.75
N VAL A 522 -6.04 -3.07 18.49
CA VAL A 522 -7.35 -3.69 18.61
C VAL A 522 -8.40 -2.72 18.09
N ASN A 523 -9.01 -3.04 16.96
CA ASN A 523 -10.08 -2.26 16.34
C ASN A 523 -11.41 -2.43 17.05
N SER A 524 -12.29 -1.46 16.83
CA SER A 524 -13.60 -1.34 17.48
C SER A 524 -14.43 -2.61 17.36
N GLY A 525 -14.95 -3.09 18.49
CA GLY A 525 -15.88 -4.23 18.54
C GLY A 525 -15.19 -5.60 18.69
N ALA A 526 -13.90 -5.64 19.00
CA ALA A 526 -13.21 -6.87 19.38
C ALA A 526 -13.44 -7.20 20.86
N THR A 527 -13.50 -8.49 21.18
CA THR A 527 -13.52 -9.00 22.56
C THR A 527 -12.29 -9.88 22.80
N ILE A 528 -11.47 -9.52 23.79
CA ILE A 528 -10.21 -10.22 24.10
C ILE A 528 -10.14 -10.52 25.60
N SER A 529 -9.79 -11.75 25.97
CA SER A 529 -9.68 -12.19 27.37
C SER A 529 -8.58 -13.24 27.57
N GLY A 530 -8.39 -13.74 28.79
CA GLY A 530 -7.38 -14.78 29.08
C GLY A 530 -5.96 -14.20 29.12
N ASN A 531 -5.01 -14.88 28.47
CA ASN A 531 -3.58 -14.54 28.41
C ASN A 531 -3.12 -14.29 26.97
N VAL A 532 -3.98 -13.70 26.14
CA VAL A 532 -3.65 -13.39 24.73
C VAL A 532 -2.53 -12.37 24.67
N VAL A 533 -1.57 -12.57 23.77
CA VAL A 533 -0.53 -11.60 23.45
C VAL A 533 -0.72 -11.12 22.02
N VAL A 534 -0.89 -9.81 21.85
CA VAL A 534 -0.90 -9.13 20.55
C VAL A 534 0.34 -8.24 20.51
N ARG A 535 1.23 -8.44 19.56
CA ARG A 535 2.53 -7.74 19.51
C ARG A 535 2.93 -7.35 18.10
N ASP A 536 4.11 -6.76 17.97
CA ASP A 536 4.70 -6.35 16.70
C ASP A 536 3.77 -5.37 15.96
N SER A 537 3.30 -5.66 14.74
CA SER A 537 2.36 -4.84 13.96
C SER A 537 1.01 -5.53 13.75
N ALA A 538 0.68 -6.51 14.60
CA ALA A 538 -0.53 -7.31 14.50
C ALA A 538 -1.81 -6.49 14.76
N ILE A 539 -2.88 -6.84 14.06
CA ILE A 539 -4.20 -6.20 14.19
C ILE A 539 -5.24 -7.23 14.63
N VAL A 540 -6.03 -6.87 15.64
CA VAL A 540 -7.29 -7.54 15.97
C VAL A 540 -8.42 -6.71 15.40
N GLN A 541 -9.19 -7.29 14.49
CA GLN A 541 -10.32 -6.62 13.83
C GLN A 541 -11.59 -6.66 14.66
N GLY A 542 -12.53 -5.75 14.35
CA GLY A 542 -13.86 -5.75 14.94
C GLY A 542 -14.58 -7.08 14.68
N GLY A 543 -15.27 -7.60 15.70
CA GLY A 543 -15.93 -8.91 15.65
C GLY A 543 -15.06 -10.09 16.06
N ALA A 544 -13.73 -9.90 16.23
CA ALA A 544 -12.88 -10.95 16.77
C ALA A 544 -13.25 -11.30 18.23
N ASN A 545 -13.19 -12.58 18.58
CA ASN A 545 -13.38 -13.07 19.94
C ASN A 545 -12.19 -13.95 20.34
N LEU A 546 -11.24 -13.33 21.04
CA LEU A 546 -9.94 -13.93 21.34
C LEU A 546 -9.84 -14.28 22.83
N SER A 547 -9.29 -15.45 23.14
CA SER A 547 -9.16 -15.93 24.52
C SER A 547 -7.97 -16.87 24.71
N GLY A 548 -7.87 -17.49 25.89
CA GLY A 548 -6.89 -18.55 26.15
C GLY A 548 -5.44 -18.05 26.12
N SER A 549 -4.58 -18.68 25.33
CA SER A 549 -3.13 -18.41 25.27
C SER A 549 -2.65 -18.10 23.85
N LEU A 550 -3.50 -17.49 23.04
CA LEU A 550 -3.21 -17.08 21.66
C LEU A 550 -2.09 -16.04 21.60
N VAL A 551 -1.21 -16.15 20.60
CA VAL A 551 -0.19 -15.15 20.27
C VAL A 551 -0.39 -14.65 18.85
N LEU A 552 -0.57 -13.34 18.69
CA LEU A 552 -0.58 -12.64 17.41
C LEU A 552 0.66 -11.74 17.35
N GLY A 553 1.46 -11.86 16.29
CA GLY A 553 2.67 -11.08 16.08
C GLY A 553 2.92 -10.82 14.59
N GLY A 554 4.12 -10.34 14.26
CA GLY A 554 4.49 -9.90 12.91
C GLY A 554 3.47 -8.92 12.33
N ASP A 555 2.91 -9.26 11.17
CA ASP A 555 1.87 -8.49 10.49
C ASP A 555 0.49 -9.17 10.51
N ALA A 556 0.29 -10.17 11.37
CA ALA A 556 -0.95 -10.94 11.46
C ALA A 556 -2.20 -10.06 11.66
N GLU A 557 -3.30 -10.48 11.06
CA GLU A 557 -4.61 -9.86 11.22
C GLU A 557 -5.64 -10.93 11.61
N MET A 558 -6.43 -10.68 12.65
CA MET A 558 -7.39 -11.66 13.18
C MET A 558 -8.77 -11.04 13.37
N TRP A 559 -9.79 -11.60 12.73
CA TRP A 559 -11.20 -11.17 12.81
C TRP A 559 -12.16 -12.27 13.30
N ILE A 560 -11.65 -13.47 13.54
CA ILE A 560 -12.46 -14.64 13.91
C ILE A 560 -12.39 -14.94 15.41
N THR A 561 -13.14 -15.94 15.84
CA THR A 561 -12.99 -16.51 17.19
C THR A 561 -11.76 -17.40 17.26
N CYS A 562 -10.88 -17.20 18.24
CA CYS A 562 -9.73 -18.07 18.46
C CYS A 562 -9.21 -18.06 19.90
N SER A 563 -8.67 -19.19 20.38
CA SER A 563 -8.26 -19.34 21.80
C SER A 563 -6.83 -19.85 22.02
N SER A 564 -6.12 -20.25 20.97
CA SER A 564 -4.76 -20.80 21.08
C SER A 564 -4.02 -20.71 19.74
N GLY A 565 -2.71 -20.97 19.80
CA GLY A 565 -1.82 -20.95 18.63
C GLY A 565 -0.99 -19.67 18.54
N THR A 566 -0.10 -19.64 17.55
CA THR A 566 0.75 -18.49 17.23
C THR A 566 0.58 -18.15 15.77
N TYR A 567 0.31 -16.87 15.48
CA TYR A 567 0.08 -16.33 14.14
C TYR A 567 0.97 -15.10 13.96
N LEU A 568 1.87 -15.16 12.99
CA LEU A 568 2.90 -14.14 12.75
C LEU A 568 2.75 -13.48 11.36
N THR A 569 1.92 -14.03 10.48
CA THR A 569 1.68 -13.50 9.14
C THR A 569 0.20 -13.21 8.91
N PHE A 570 -0.12 -12.24 8.07
CA PHE A 570 -1.46 -12.12 7.52
C PHE A 570 -1.73 -13.27 6.53
N ASP A 571 -2.64 -14.17 6.91
CA ASP A 571 -3.13 -15.25 6.05
C ASP A 571 -4.66 -15.34 6.21
N PRO A 572 -5.43 -14.90 5.20
CA PRO A 572 -6.89 -14.91 5.27
C PRO A 572 -7.53 -16.29 5.16
N ASP A 573 -6.77 -17.30 4.73
CA ASP A 573 -7.26 -18.67 4.62
C ASP A 573 -6.93 -19.49 5.88
N ARG A 574 -6.01 -19.01 6.73
CA ARG A 574 -5.67 -19.65 8.00
C ARG A 574 -6.75 -19.37 9.06
N GLY A 575 -7.60 -20.37 9.29
CA GLY A 575 -8.54 -20.38 10.43
C GLY A 575 -7.84 -20.56 11.79
N CYS A 576 -8.64 -20.57 12.86
CA CYS A 576 -8.13 -20.89 14.20
C CYS A 576 -7.79 -22.38 14.29
N ASP A 577 -6.52 -22.70 14.13
CA ASP A 577 -5.98 -24.07 14.10
C ASP A 577 -5.16 -24.44 15.34
N GLY A 578 -4.87 -23.48 16.22
CA GLY A 578 -4.10 -23.70 17.44
C GLY A 578 -2.63 -24.08 17.23
N ARG A 579 -2.10 -23.97 16.01
CA ARG A 579 -0.73 -24.42 15.66
C ARG A 579 0.33 -23.39 16.02
N GLY A 580 1.60 -23.83 15.98
CA GLY A 580 2.76 -22.96 16.13
C GLY A 580 2.86 -21.91 15.01
N GLY A 581 3.72 -20.91 15.24
CA GLY A 581 3.93 -19.79 14.32
C GLY A 581 4.60 -20.21 13.02
N GLU A 582 4.44 -19.38 12.00
CA GLU A 582 5.06 -19.54 10.70
C GLU A 582 6.59 -19.46 10.81
N SER A 583 7.30 -20.26 10.02
CA SER A 583 8.76 -20.22 9.95
C SER A 583 9.24 -18.88 9.39
N ASP A 584 10.11 -18.23 10.15
CA ASP A 584 10.72 -16.95 9.82
C ASP A 584 12.02 -17.14 9.03
N VAL A 585 12.15 -16.46 7.89
CA VAL A 585 13.35 -16.52 7.02
C VAL A 585 14.53 -15.73 7.58
N ASN A 586 14.28 -14.88 8.60
CA ASN A 586 15.28 -13.96 9.12
C ASN A 586 16.10 -14.65 10.22
N PRO A 587 17.45 -14.67 10.10
CA PRO A 587 18.31 -15.31 11.10
C PRO A 587 18.38 -14.48 12.38
N SER A 588 18.77 -15.12 13.48
CA SER A 588 19.13 -14.42 14.71
C SER A 588 20.48 -13.71 14.57
N TYR A 589 20.67 -12.66 15.36
CA TYR A 589 21.91 -11.88 15.46
C TYR A 589 22.19 -11.51 16.92
N GLY A 590 23.44 -11.13 17.20
CA GLY A 590 23.86 -10.62 18.50
C GLY A 590 24.06 -9.11 18.45
N ALA A 591 23.87 -8.42 19.57
CA ALA A 591 24.07 -6.98 19.65
C ALA A 591 25.54 -6.60 19.42
N PHE A 592 25.79 -5.44 18.81
CA PHE A 592 27.13 -4.89 18.71
C PHE A 592 27.61 -4.35 20.06
N THR A 593 28.92 -4.26 20.26
CA THR A 593 29.49 -3.59 21.42
C THR A 593 29.54 -2.08 21.24
N ASP A 594 29.55 -1.32 22.34
CA ASP A 594 29.70 0.14 22.30
C ASP A 594 30.98 0.60 21.59
N GLN A 595 32.02 -0.26 21.61
CA GLN A 595 33.30 0.00 20.94
C GLN A 595 33.21 -0.17 19.43
N GLU A 596 32.47 -1.18 18.94
CA GLU A 596 32.23 -1.36 17.51
C GLU A 596 31.41 -0.23 16.90
N LEU A 597 30.59 0.43 17.71
CA LEU A 597 29.76 1.58 17.33
C LEU A 597 30.35 2.93 17.77
N ALA A 598 31.61 3.00 18.21
CA ALA A 598 32.22 4.27 18.61
C ALA A 598 32.21 5.30 17.47
N ILE A 599 31.82 6.54 17.78
CA ILE A 599 31.86 7.66 16.83
C ILE A 599 33.29 8.21 16.79
N THR A 600 33.85 8.31 15.59
CA THR A 600 35.24 8.74 15.35
C THR A 600 35.35 9.97 14.45
N ILE A 601 34.25 10.42 13.85
CA ILE A 601 34.16 11.66 13.05
C ILE A 601 33.84 12.88 13.90
#